data_AF-A0A923DVX5-F1
#
_entry.id   AF-A0A923DVX5-F1
#
_cell.length_a   1.000
_cell.length_b   1.000
_cell.length_c   1.000
_cell.angle_alpha   90.00
_cell.angle_beta   90.00
_cell.angle_gamma   90.00
#
_symmetry.space_group_name_H-M   'P 1'
#
loop_
_entity.id
_entity.type
_entity.pdbx_description
1 polymer ?
#
loop_
_entity_poly.entity_id
_entity_poly.type
_entity_poly.pdbx_seq_one_letter_code
_entity_poly.pdbx_strand_id
1 'polypeptide(L)'
;MKLDKVIWGVLLLFIGGVLLLDNFNVIEFYWRNVWDFWPVFLIILGVNILFNRNNSQTGNIISLSILVITLSVLFVKGQQRPERGFWWNDRGNHVNIDMDDDDNDSDSNYSKLNFSEPLIAGDTLKKTILNISGGGTSFNLKGETDSLFSADVKKRNGNFALNKTTTDSVNTLTFKMQNKNNRRGWSIGNGGNDVDIRLNTAPIWEMHFGMGAGQIDFDLSNYKVRTFNFDGGAAELDIKLGDLLPITDVNVKTGVADVKIKIPTGSGCRIKTKTGLSSKDFTGFIKVSEGLYETPNYQSSTKKVFINFDGGLSSFEVDRY
;
A
#
# COMPACT_ATOMS: atom_id res chain seq x y z
N MET A 1 44.12 -11.97 26.60
CA MET A 1 43.30 -10.91 25.96
C MET A 1 41.84 -11.21 26.23
N LYS A 2 40.98 -10.21 26.51
CA LYS A 2 39.55 -10.48 26.66
C LYS A 2 39.02 -10.94 25.30
N LEU A 3 38.64 -12.21 25.19
CA LEU A 3 38.23 -12.85 23.94
C LEU A 3 37.08 -12.10 23.27
N ASP A 4 36.19 -11.50 24.06
CA ASP A 4 35.12 -10.63 23.58
C ASP A 4 35.65 -9.48 22.71
N LYS A 5 36.76 -8.85 23.10
CA LYS A 5 37.35 -7.74 22.34
C LYS A 5 37.93 -8.22 21.01
N VAL A 6 38.47 -9.44 20.96
CA VAL A 6 39.04 -10.02 19.75
C VAL A 6 37.93 -10.42 18.77
N ILE A 7 36.85 -11.03 19.25
CA ILE A 7 35.68 -11.37 18.42
C ILE A 7 35.07 -10.11 17.80
N TRP A 8 34.82 -9.07 18.61
CA TRP A 8 34.29 -7.80 18.10
C TRP A 8 35.23 -7.15 17.09
N GLY A 9 36.55 -7.20 17.32
CA GLY A 9 37.54 -6.70 16.37
C GLY A 9 37.53 -7.44 15.03
N VAL A 10 37.46 -8.78 15.05
CA VAL A 10 37.42 -9.61 13.84
C VAL A 10 36.12 -9.39 13.06
N LEU A 11 34.97 -9.28 13.75
CA LEU A 11 33.69 -8.99 13.10
C LEU A 11 33.68 -7.62 12.41
N LEU A 12 34.19 -6.59 13.09
CA LEU A 12 34.24 -5.23 12.56
C LEU A 12 35.20 -5.14 11.37
N LEU A 13 36.35 -5.82 11.44
CA LEU A 13 37.30 -5.94 10.33
C LEU A 13 36.67 -6.65 9.12
N PHE A 14 35.93 -7.73 9.36
CA PHE A 14 35.22 -8.45 8.29
C PHE A 14 34.15 -7.58 7.62
N ILE A 15 33.26 -6.97 8.41
CA ILE A 15 32.18 -6.11 7.89
C ILE A 15 32.76 -4.92 7.11
N GLY A 16 33.77 -4.25 7.67
CA GLY A 16 34.44 -3.13 7.02
C GLY A 16 35.16 -3.53 5.74
N GLY A 17 35.82 -4.70 5.73
CA GLY A 17 36.49 -5.24 4.54
C GLY A 17 35.51 -5.58 3.42
N VAL A 18 34.38 -6.21 3.74
CA VAL A 18 33.33 -6.52 2.76
C VAL A 18 32.71 -5.24 2.19
N LEU A 19 32.37 -4.26 3.04
CA LEU A 19 31.82 -2.98 2.59
C LEU A 19 32.79 -2.22 1.68
N LEU A 20 34.09 -2.26 1.98
CA LEU A 20 35.11 -1.65 1.15
C LEU A 20 35.17 -2.32 -0.22
N LEU A 21 35.25 -3.66 -0.27
CA LEU A 21 35.33 -4.41 -1.52
C LEU A 21 34.08 -4.24 -2.41
N ASP A 22 32.90 -4.17 -1.79
CA ASP A 22 31.63 -3.88 -2.47
C ASP A 22 31.59 -2.44 -3.00
N ASN A 23 32.07 -1.46 -2.23
CA ASN A 23 32.12 -0.05 -2.65
C ASN A 23 33.11 0.19 -3.81
N PHE A 24 34.23 -0.53 -3.85
CA PHE A 24 35.16 -0.53 -4.99
C PHE A 24 34.69 -1.38 -6.19
N ASN A 25 33.48 -1.95 -6.11
CA ASN A 25 32.87 -2.77 -7.16
C ASN A 25 33.74 -3.98 -7.56
N VAL A 26 34.55 -4.48 -6.61
CA VAL A 26 35.41 -5.67 -6.80
C VAL A 26 34.58 -6.94 -6.63
N ILE A 27 33.58 -6.91 -5.75
CA ILE A 27 32.63 -8.00 -5.49
C ILE A 27 31.21 -7.43 -5.45
N GLU A 28 30.21 -8.23 -5.85
CA GLU A 28 28.80 -7.92 -5.57
C GLU A 28 28.39 -8.66 -4.30
N PHE A 29 28.08 -7.93 -3.21
CA PHE A 29 27.77 -8.54 -1.93
C PHE A 29 26.32 -8.32 -1.48
N TYR A 30 25.57 -9.41 -1.34
CA TYR A 30 24.17 -9.41 -0.94
C TYR A 30 24.02 -9.61 0.58
N TRP A 31 23.97 -8.51 1.33
CA TRP A 31 23.82 -8.52 2.80
C TRP A 31 22.59 -9.29 3.31
N ARG A 32 21.54 -9.40 2.50
CA ARG A 32 20.32 -10.15 2.84
C ARG A 32 20.62 -11.64 3.10
N ASN A 33 21.47 -12.25 2.27
CA ASN A 33 21.81 -13.68 2.39
C ASN A 33 22.57 -13.99 3.70
N VAL A 34 23.32 -13.01 4.22
CA VAL A 34 24.07 -13.16 5.48
C VAL A 34 23.14 -13.12 6.68
N TRP A 35 22.08 -12.31 6.63
CA TRP A 35 21.09 -12.18 7.71
C TRP A 35 20.28 -13.46 7.96
N ASP A 36 20.14 -14.32 6.95
CA ASP A 36 19.46 -15.63 7.11
C ASP A 36 20.23 -16.58 8.06
N PHE A 37 21.53 -16.36 8.24
CA PHE A 37 22.39 -17.16 9.13
C PHE A 37 22.48 -16.61 10.56
N TRP A 38 21.52 -15.80 10.98
CA TRP A 38 21.46 -15.29 12.36
C TRP A 38 21.59 -16.38 13.46
N PRO A 39 21.12 -17.65 13.30
CA PRO A 39 21.29 -18.68 14.34
C PRO A 39 22.75 -19.07 14.57
N VAL A 40 23.64 -18.87 13.60
CA VAL A 40 25.08 -19.15 13.74
C VAL A 40 25.69 -18.27 14.82
N PHE A 41 25.25 -17.01 14.94
CA PHE A 41 25.71 -16.13 16.02
C PHE A 41 25.26 -16.63 17.40
N LEU A 42 24.07 -17.25 17.51
CA LEU A 42 23.63 -17.87 18.76
C LEU A 42 24.47 -19.10 19.12
N ILE A 43 24.88 -19.91 18.14
CA ILE A 43 25.77 -21.05 18.36
C ILE A 43 27.13 -20.56 18.86
N ILE A 44 27.71 -19.55 18.22
CA ILE A 44 28.99 -18.95 18.63
C ILE A 44 28.89 -18.37 20.05
N LEU A 45 27.79 -17.68 20.37
CA LEU A 45 27.55 -17.15 21.71
C LEU A 45 27.43 -18.26 22.77
N GLY A 46 26.71 -19.34 22.46
CA GLY A 46 26.56 -20.51 23.33
C GLY A 46 27.89 -21.23 23.58
N VAL A 47 28.71 -21.40 22.53
CA VAL A 47 30.05 -21.98 22.63
C VAL A 47 30.95 -21.11 23.52
N ASN A 48 30.91 -19.78 23.37
CA ASN A 48 31.68 -18.87 24.22
C ASN A 48 31.31 -19.06 25.71
N ILE A 49 30.01 -19.09 26.04
CA ILE A 49 29.53 -19.27 27.42
C ILE A 49 29.98 -20.62 28.01
N LEU A 50 29.96 -21.70 27.21
CA LEU A 50 30.38 -23.03 27.65
C LEU A 50 31.87 -23.11 28.03
N PHE A 51 32.75 -22.49 27.23
CA PHE A 51 34.20 -22.63 27.41
C PHE A 51 34.84 -21.52 28.26
N ASN A 52 34.18 -20.38 28.42
CA ASN A 52 34.67 -19.28 29.24
C ASN A 52 34.66 -19.58 30.75
N ARG A 53 33.97 -20.67 31.18
CA ARG A 53 33.90 -21.08 32.59
C ARG A 53 35.20 -21.68 33.13
N ASN A 54 36.12 -22.17 32.27
CA ASN A 54 37.31 -22.92 32.71
C ASN A 54 38.66 -22.25 32.33
N ASN A 55 38.65 -21.02 31.81
CA ASN A 55 39.83 -20.22 31.44
C ASN A 55 40.91 -20.99 30.62
N SER A 56 40.51 -22.02 29.88
CA SER A 56 41.39 -22.88 29.11
C SER A 56 41.66 -22.24 27.75
N GLN A 57 42.93 -21.99 27.44
CA GLN A 57 43.39 -21.43 26.16
C GLN A 57 42.87 -22.23 24.95
N THR A 58 42.59 -23.53 25.13
CA THR A 58 42.06 -24.42 24.11
C THR A 58 40.63 -24.05 23.66
N GLY A 59 39.76 -23.66 24.59
CA GLY A 59 38.38 -23.28 24.25
C GLY A 59 38.30 -21.98 23.45
N ASN A 60 39.26 -21.09 23.69
CA ASN A 60 39.40 -19.82 22.98
C ASN A 60 39.89 -20.02 21.54
N ILE A 61 40.80 -20.97 21.31
CA ILE A 61 41.29 -21.30 19.96
C ILE A 61 40.18 -21.96 19.13
N ILE A 62 39.41 -22.86 19.75
CA ILE A 62 38.30 -23.55 19.08
C ILE A 62 37.20 -22.56 18.66
N SER A 63 36.76 -21.67 19.55
CA SER A 63 35.73 -20.69 19.23
C SER A 63 36.18 -19.68 18.16
N LEU A 64 37.45 -19.25 18.19
CA LEU A 64 38.02 -18.40 17.15
C LEU A 64 38.08 -19.11 15.79
N SER A 65 38.45 -20.40 15.78
CA SER A 65 38.54 -21.19 14.56
C SER A 65 37.16 -21.37 13.92
N ILE A 66 36.15 -21.69 14.74
CA ILE A 66 34.75 -21.77 14.30
C ILE A 66 34.30 -20.43 13.73
N LEU A 67 34.61 -19.32 14.41
CA LEU A 67 34.26 -17.98 13.93
C LEU A 67 34.86 -17.69 12.54
N VAL A 68 36.16 -17.95 12.33
CA VAL A 68 36.81 -17.73 11.03
C VAL A 68 36.21 -18.60 9.93
N ILE A 69 35.93 -19.88 10.22
CA ILE A 69 35.28 -20.80 9.27
C ILE A 69 33.88 -20.29 8.92
N THR A 70 33.08 -19.88 9.92
CA THR A 70 31.73 -19.36 9.68
C THR A 70 31.75 -18.08 8.85
N LEU A 71 32.65 -17.13 9.13
CA LEU A 71 32.79 -15.91 8.34
C LEU A 71 33.21 -16.18 6.90
N SER A 72 34.09 -17.17 6.69
CA SER A 72 34.50 -17.58 5.34
C SER A 72 33.32 -18.16 4.54
N VAL A 73 32.47 -18.98 5.18
CA VAL A 73 31.25 -19.52 4.56
C VAL A 73 30.24 -18.40 4.28
N LEU A 74 30.05 -17.46 5.21
CA LEU A 74 29.16 -16.31 5.03
C LEU A 74 29.64 -15.38 3.90
N PHE A 75 30.95 -15.22 3.74
CA PHE A 75 31.52 -14.45 2.64
C PHE A 75 31.17 -15.07 1.29
N VAL A 76 31.36 -16.39 1.14
CA VAL A 76 31.00 -17.11 -0.08
C VAL A 76 29.49 -17.05 -0.34
N LYS A 77 28.66 -17.25 0.70
CA LYS A 77 27.19 -17.18 0.60
C LYS A 77 26.66 -15.78 0.30
N GLY A 78 27.33 -14.74 0.78
CA GLY A 78 26.99 -13.35 0.50
C GLY A 78 27.27 -12.93 -0.95
N GLN A 79 28.18 -13.61 -1.65
CA GLN A 79 28.44 -13.38 -3.08
C GLN A 79 27.49 -14.15 -4.01
N GLN A 80 26.70 -15.09 -3.49
CA GLN A 80 25.73 -15.82 -4.29
C GLN A 80 24.53 -14.92 -4.59
N ARG A 81 24.08 -14.91 -5.85
CA ARG A 81 22.84 -14.21 -6.22
C ARG A 81 21.68 -14.81 -5.39
N PRO A 82 20.80 -13.98 -4.81
CA PRO A 82 19.75 -14.45 -3.92
C PRO A 82 18.80 -15.41 -4.64
N GLU A 83 18.88 -16.71 -4.31
CA GLU A 83 17.85 -17.66 -4.65
C GLU A 83 16.62 -17.39 -3.78
N ARG A 84 15.42 -17.42 -4.38
CA ARG A 84 14.14 -17.02 -3.75
C ARG A 84 13.62 -17.99 -2.66
N GLY A 85 14.49 -18.72 -1.97
CA GLY A 85 14.12 -19.75 -0.99
C GLY A 85 14.57 -19.43 0.43
N PHE A 86 13.62 -19.20 1.34
CA PHE A 86 13.85 -19.19 2.79
C PHE A 86 14.09 -20.65 3.25
N TRP A 87 15.20 -20.92 3.97
CA TRP A 87 15.73 -22.24 4.36
C TRP A 87 14.80 -23.21 5.15
N TRP A 88 13.55 -22.84 5.44
CA TRP A 88 12.58 -23.70 6.16
C TRP A 88 11.64 -24.47 5.23
N ASN A 89 11.76 -24.31 3.91
CA ASN A 89 10.84 -24.91 2.96
C ASN A 89 11.56 -25.81 1.95
N ASP A 90 12.28 -26.80 2.45
CA ASP A 90 12.86 -27.86 1.62
C ASP A 90 12.19 -29.21 1.94
N ARG A 91 11.01 -29.40 1.36
CA ARG A 91 10.45 -30.74 1.11
C ARG A 91 10.01 -30.80 -0.34
N GLY A 92 10.99 -31.18 -1.17
CA GLY A 92 10.84 -32.00 -2.36
C GLY A 92 9.69 -31.66 -3.31
N ASN A 93 10.02 -30.93 -4.37
CA ASN A 93 9.51 -31.29 -5.68
C ASN A 93 10.58 -30.94 -6.71
N HIS A 94 11.23 -31.97 -7.26
CA HIS A 94 12.09 -31.83 -8.43
C HIS A 94 11.17 -31.52 -9.61
N VAL A 95 11.17 -30.28 -10.07
CA VAL A 95 10.62 -29.94 -11.38
C VAL A 95 11.83 -29.65 -12.26
N ASN A 96 12.16 -30.61 -13.11
CA ASN A 96 13.06 -30.35 -14.23
C ASN A 96 12.34 -29.35 -15.14
N ILE A 97 12.88 -28.15 -15.27
CA ILE A 97 12.48 -27.21 -16.30
C ILE A 97 13.65 -27.17 -17.26
N ASP A 98 13.52 -27.98 -18.32
CA ASP A 98 14.29 -27.79 -19.54
C ASP A 98 13.96 -26.38 -20.05
N MET A 99 14.99 -25.52 -20.11
CA MET A 99 14.89 -24.20 -20.71
C MET A 99 15.10 -24.36 -22.22
N ASP A 100 14.01 -24.64 -22.92
CA ASP A 100 13.91 -24.23 -24.32
C ASP A 100 13.44 -22.76 -24.32
N ASP A 101 14.36 -21.89 -24.74
CA ASP A 101 14.08 -20.50 -25.10
C ASP A 101 13.11 -20.50 -26.30
N ASP A 102 11.82 -20.36 -26.01
CA ASP A 102 10.83 -19.87 -26.97
C ASP A 102 10.08 -18.70 -26.33
N ASP A 103 10.33 -17.52 -26.87
CA ASP A 103 9.62 -16.27 -26.59
C ASP A 103 8.10 -16.48 -26.74
N ASN A 104 7.41 -16.64 -25.62
CA ASN A 104 5.97 -16.47 -25.53
C ASN A 104 5.64 -15.72 -24.24
N ASP A 105 5.16 -14.49 -24.40
CA ASP A 105 4.56 -13.66 -23.36
C ASP A 105 3.46 -14.44 -22.61
N SER A 106 3.82 -15.09 -21.50
CA SER A 106 2.86 -15.76 -20.62
C SER A 106 2.69 -14.98 -19.32
N ASP A 107 1.56 -14.28 -19.26
CA ASP A 107 0.88 -13.66 -18.12
C ASP A 107 1.46 -13.97 -16.73
N SER A 108 1.87 -12.92 -16.03
CA SER A 108 1.99 -12.93 -14.57
C SER A 108 0.69 -13.46 -13.95
N ASN A 109 0.77 -14.48 -13.08
CA ASN A 109 -0.36 -15.12 -12.39
C ASN A 109 -1.24 -14.13 -11.59
N TYR A 110 -2.17 -13.45 -12.25
CA TYR A 110 -3.28 -12.73 -11.64
C TYR A 110 -4.49 -13.64 -11.58
N SER A 111 -5.19 -13.64 -10.45
CA SER A 111 -6.52 -14.24 -10.40
C SER A 111 -7.57 -13.17 -10.62
N LYS A 112 -8.52 -13.42 -11.52
CA LYS A 112 -9.64 -12.51 -11.78
C LYS A 112 -10.82 -12.89 -10.89
N LEU A 113 -11.41 -11.93 -10.20
CA LEU A 113 -12.69 -12.09 -9.52
C LEU A 113 -13.66 -11.04 -10.05
N ASN A 114 -14.89 -11.45 -10.36
CA ASN A 114 -15.91 -10.54 -10.82
C ASN A 114 -17.01 -10.49 -9.76
N PHE A 115 -17.40 -9.28 -9.40
CA PHE A 115 -18.51 -9.02 -8.48
C PHE A 115 -19.54 -8.16 -9.20
N SER A 116 -20.81 -8.48 -9.02
CA SER A 116 -21.91 -7.68 -9.57
C SER A 116 -23.07 -7.72 -8.61
N GLU A 117 -23.69 -6.55 -8.41
CA GLU A 117 -24.91 -6.41 -7.64
C GLU A 117 -25.99 -5.77 -8.54
N PRO A 118 -27.10 -6.46 -8.81
CA PRO A 118 -28.13 -5.95 -9.69
C PRO A 118 -28.83 -4.71 -9.10
N LEU A 119 -29.30 -3.84 -9.98
CA LEU A 119 -30.18 -2.72 -9.62
C LEU A 119 -31.62 -3.22 -9.53
N ILE A 120 -32.25 -3.09 -8.36
CA ILE A 120 -33.65 -3.44 -8.15
C ILE A 120 -34.49 -2.15 -8.19
N ALA A 121 -35.73 -2.21 -8.69
CA ALA A 121 -36.58 -1.02 -8.89
C ALA A 121 -36.77 -0.15 -7.62
N GLY A 122 -36.70 -0.74 -6.41
CA GLY A 122 -36.77 0.00 -5.15
C GLY A 122 -35.47 0.71 -4.73
N ASP A 123 -34.35 0.44 -5.40
CA ASP A 123 -33.03 0.97 -5.03
C ASP A 123 -32.82 2.41 -5.50
N THR A 124 -33.46 2.81 -6.60
CA THR A 124 -33.32 4.17 -7.18
C THR A 124 -33.97 5.24 -6.31
N LEU A 125 -34.94 4.86 -5.47
CA LEU A 125 -35.61 5.73 -4.50
C LEU A 125 -34.83 5.87 -3.18
N LYS A 126 -33.80 5.05 -2.98
CA LYS A 126 -33.01 5.00 -1.75
C LYS A 126 -31.66 5.67 -1.94
N LYS A 127 -31.13 6.20 -0.84
CA LYS A 127 -29.72 6.61 -0.78
C LYS A 127 -28.84 5.35 -0.78
N THR A 128 -27.76 5.35 -1.54
CA THR A 128 -26.83 4.22 -1.60
C THR A 128 -25.49 4.60 -0.99
N ILE A 129 -25.14 3.90 0.10
CA ILE A 129 -23.86 3.99 0.78
C ILE A 129 -22.93 2.94 0.17
N LEU A 130 -21.79 3.37 -0.37
CA LEU A 130 -20.74 2.52 -0.92
C LEU A 130 -19.52 2.56 -0.01
N ASN A 131 -19.26 1.47 0.70
CA ASN A 131 -18.09 1.29 1.54
C ASN A 131 -17.05 0.44 0.79
N ILE A 132 -15.90 1.03 0.49
CA ILE A 132 -14.77 0.34 -0.14
C ILE A 132 -13.59 0.33 0.82
N SER A 133 -13.02 -0.85 1.06
CA SER A 133 -11.80 -0.95 1.86
C SER A 133 -10.78 -1.95 1.31
N GLY A 134 -9.50 -1.59 1.39
CA GLY A 134 -8.39 -2.39 0.89
C GLY A 134 -7.03 -1.77 1.21
N GLY A 135 -5.99 -2.58 1.27
CA GLY A 135 -4.60 -2.12 1.43
C GLY A 135 -3.75 -2.58 0.25
N GLY A 136 -2.84 -1.74 -0.23
CA GLY A 136 -2.04 -1.98 -1.42
C GLY A 136 -2.90 -2.19 -2.68
N THR A 137 -3.97 -1.42 -2.86
CA THR A 137 -4.93 -1.61 -3.96
C THR A 137 -5.13 -0.32 -4.74
N SER A 138 -5.16 -0.43 -6.08
CA SER A 138 -5.59 0.62 -6.99
C SER A 138 -7.07 0.40 -7.33
N PHE A 139 -7.89 1.44 -7.16
CA PHE A 139 -9.31 1.43 -7.49
C PHE A 139 -9.55 2.43 -8.62
N ASN A 140 -10.04 1.92 -9.75
CA ASN A 140 -10.27 2.71 -10.96
C ASN A 140 -11.74 2.67 -11.34
N LEU A 141 -12.39 3.83 -11.52
CA LEU A 141 -13.77 3.88 -12.01
C LEU A 141 -13.79 3.80 -13.55
N LYS A 142 -14.23 2.67 -14.10
CA LYS A 142 -14.32 2.39 -15.54
C LYS A 142 -15.71 2.69 -16.13
N GLY A 143 -16.38 3.70 -15.60
CA GLY A 143 -17.65 4.23 -16.13
C GLY A 143 -18.91 3.55 -15.60
N GLU A 144 -19.97 3.65 -16.41
CA GLU A 144 -21.35 3.33 -16.00
C GLU A 144 -21.69 1.84 -16.18
N THR A 145 -22.69 1.37 -15.44
CA THR A 145 -23.24 0.01 -15.59
C THR A 145 -24.74 -0.01 -15.30
N ASP A 146 -25.46 -0.95 -15.92
CA ASP A 146 -26.89 -1.20 -15.67
C ASP A 146 -27.14 -1.83 -14.29
N SER A 147 -26.12 -2.53 -13.77
CA SER A 147 -26.13 -3.05 -12.40
C SER A 147 -25.88 -1.92 -11.40
N LEU A 148 -26.32 -2.08 -10.15
CA LEU A 148 -26.09 -1.07 -9.11
C LEU A 148 -24.58 -0.84 -8.89
N PHE A 149 -23.82 -1.94 -8.88
CA PHE A 149 -22.37 -1.95 -8.70
C PHE A 149 -21.78 -3.15 -9.43
N SER A 150 -20.61 -2.99 -10.06
CA SER A 150 -19.80 -4.10 -10.54
C SER A 150 -18.32 -3.83 -10.33
N ALA A 151 -17.54 -4.89 -10.09
CA ALA A 151 -16.10 -4.79 -9.92
C ALA A 151 -15.38 -5.99 -10.54
N ASP A 152 -14.38 -5.70 -11.39
CA ASP A 152 -13.43 -6.67 -11.92
C ASP A 152 -12.12 -6.53 -11.15
N VAL A 153 -11.77 -7.56 -10.39
CA VAL A 153 -10.59 -7.57 -9.51
C VAL A 153 -9.50 -8.40 -10.16
N LYS A 154 -8.38 -7.76 -10.48
CA LYS A 154 -7.12 -8.44 -10.83
C LYS A 154 -6.29 -8.59 -9.56
N LYS A 155 -6.58 -9.64 -8.77
CA LYS A 155 -5.91 -9.85 -7.48
C LYS A 155 -4.58 -10.59 -7.66
N ARG A 156 -3.54 -10.03 -7.04
CA ARG A 156 -2.28 -10.72 -6.78
C ARG A 156 -2.26 -11.34 -5.39
N ASN A 157 -2.89 -10.68 -4.41
CA ASN A 157 -2.95 -11.17 -3.03
C ASN A 157 -4.24 -10.74 -2.32
N GLY A 158 -4.62 -11.47 -1.27
CA GLY A 158 -5.86 -11.26 -0.51
C GLY A 158 -7.11 -11.68 -1.29
N ASN A 159 -8.21 -11.91 -0.58
CA ASN A 159 -9.50 -12.18 -1.23
C ASN A 159 -10.36 -10.91 -1.20
N PHE A 160 -11.42 -10.86 -1.99
CA PHE A 160 -12.39 -9.76 -1.96
C PHE A 160 -13.78 -10.32 -1.67
N ALA A 161 -14.63 -9.48 -1.07
CA ALA A 161 -16.03 -9.79 -0.88
C ALA A 161 -16.88 -8.56 -1.10
N LEU A 162 -18.03 -8.77 -1.73
CA LEU A 162 -19.09 -7.80 -1.89
C LEU A 162 -20.30 -8.27 -1.07
N ASN A 163 -20.85 -7.39 -0.24
CA ASN A 163 -22.09 -7.61 0.48
C ASN A 163 -23.02 -6.42 0.29
N LYS A 164 -24.32 -6.68 0.11
CA LYS A 164 -25.37 -5.67 0.16
C LYS A 164 -26.25 -5.90 1.38
N THR A 165 -26.53 -4.84 2.12
CA THR A 165 -27.60 -4.81 3.11
C THR A 165 -28.57 -3.69 2.73
N THR A 166 -29.86 -3.99 2.83
CA THR A 166 -30.93 -3.05 2.48
C THR A 166 -31.79 -2.81 3.71
N THR A 167 -31.95 -1.54 4.06
CA THR A 167 -32.92 -1.07 5.05
C THR A 167 -34.02 -0.28 4.32
N ASP A 168 -35.07 0.13 5.03
CA ASP A 168 -36.25 0.77 4.43
C ASP A 168 -35.90 1.96 3.52
N SER A 169 -34.93 2.81 3.90
CA SER A 169 -34.57 4.03 3.14
C SER A 169 -33.14 4.06 2.57
N VAL A 170 -32.31 3.05 2.86
CA VAL A 170 -30.87 3.07 2.56
C VAL A 170 -30.39 1.71 2.08
N ASN A 171 -29.60 1.73 1.00
CA ASN A 171 -28.82 0.59 0.53
C ASN A 171 -27.38 0.75 0.98
N THR A 172 -26.80 -0.27 1.60
CA THR A 172 -25.39 -0.27 1.99
C THR A 172 -24.67 -1.37 1.24
N LEU A 173 -23.75 -0.98 0.36
CA LEU A 173 -22.84 -1.85 -0.36
C LEU A 173 -21.49 -1.81 0.34
N THR A 174 -20.96 -2.98 0.71
CA THR A 174 -19.64 -3.11 1.31
C THR A 174 -18.78 -4.00 0.43
N PHE A 175 -17.82 -3.39 -0.25
CA PHE A 175 -16.79 -4.06 -1.03
C PHE A 175 -15.46 -4.00 -0.26
N LYS A 176 -14.96 -5.15 0.20
CA LYS A 176 -13.77 -5.18 1.05
C LYS A 176 -12.77 -6.25 0.66
N MET A 177 -11.50 -5.90 0.73
CA MET A 177 -10.41 -6.87 0.74
C MET A 177 -10.46 -7.65 2.06
N GLN A 178 -10.70 -8.95 1.96
CA GLN A 178 -10.60 -9.89 3.06
C GLN A 178 -9.14 -10.31 3.23
N ASN A 179 -8.50 -9.85 4.31
CA ASN A 179 -7.21 -10.38 4.70
C ASN A 179 -7.45 -11.69 5.47
N LYS A 180 -6.94 -12.83 4.98
CA LYS A 180 -6.89 -14.04 5.79
C LYS A 180 -5.93 -13.76 6.94
N ASN A 181 -6.32 -14.15 8.16
CA ASN A 181 -5.48 -14.15 9.36
C ASN A 181 -4.27 -15.10 9.22
N ASN A 182 -3.40 -14.90 8.23
CA ASN A 182 -2.10 -15.54 8.22
C ASN A 182 -1.16 -14.70 9.09
N ARG A 183 -1.07 -15.15 10.34
CA ARG A 183 0.01 -14.78 11.25
C ARG A 183 1.35 -14.98 10.53
N ARG A 184 2.23 -13.97 10.67
CA ARG A 184 3.65 -13.92 10.30
C ARG A 184 3.95 -13.65 8.82
N GLY A 185 4.33 -12.41 8.56
CA GLY A 185 5.01 -11.97 7.34
C GLY A 185 4.49 -10.63 6.90
N TRP A 186 5.29 -9.57 7.02
CA TRP A 186 5.11 -8.39 6.18
C TRP A 186 5.30 -8.84 4.73
N SER A 187 4.20 -9.19 4.07
CA SER A 187 4.19 -9.38 2.64
C SER A 187 4.16 -8.00 2.00
N ILE A 188 5.34 -7.37 1.90
CA ILE A 188 5.64 -6.47 0.79
C ILE A 188 5.88 -7.40 -0.40
N GLY A 189 4.80 -8.06 -0.82
CA GLY A 189 4.77 -8.90 -2.00
C GLY A 189 4.73 -7.98 -3.21
N ASN A 190 5.45 -8.40 -4.25
CA ASN A 190 5.70 -7.63 -5.47
C ASN A 190 4.42 -7.48 -6.32
N GLY A 191 3.43 -6.72 -5.85
CA GLY A 191 2.27 -6.34 -6.62
C GLY A 191 1.01 -5.99 -5.82
N GLY A 192 0.49 -4.81 -6.09
CA GLY A 192 -0.83 -4.39 -5.61
C GLY A 192 -1.96 -5.11 -6.33
N ASN A 193 -3.17 -4.98 -5.79
CA ASN A 193 -4.40 -5.38 -6.46
C ASN A 193 -4.88 -4.24 -7.36
N ASP A 194 -5.44 -4.56 -8.51
CA ASP A 194 -6.12 -3.60 -9.38
C ASP A 194 -7.60 -3.95 -9.43
N VAL A 195 -8.45 -2.97 -9.17
CA VAL A 195 -9.90 -3.13 -9.10
C VAL A 195 -10.54 -2.11 -10.03
N ASP A 196 -11.09 -2.61 -11.13
CA ASP A 196 -11.88 -1.83 -12.07
C ASP A 196 -13.35 -1.85 -11.59
N ILE A 197 -13.86 -0.70 -11.12
CA ILE A 197 -15.22 -0.53 -10.62
C ILE A 197 -16.08 0.11 -11.71
N ARG A 198 -17.34 -0.31 -11.82
CA ARG A 198 -18.38 0.44 -12.56
C ARG A 198 -19.58 0.64 -11.66
N LEU A 199 -20.19 1.81 -11.77
CA LEU A 199 -21.31 2.24 -10.92
C LEU A 199 -22.52 2.64 -11.76
N ASN A 200 -23.71 2.50 -11.20
CA ASN A 200 -24.92 3.07 -11.79
C ASN A 200 -25.04 4.58 -11.49
N THR A 201 -25.61 5.35 -12.42
CA THR A 201 -25.82 6.81 -12.28
C THR A 201 -27.18 7.18 -11.65
N ALA A 202 -28.12 6.24 -11.57
CA ALA A 202 -29.46 6.49 -11.05
C ALA A 202 -29.52 6.78 -9.53
N PRO A 203 -28.78 6.12 -8.61
CA PRO A 203 -28.90 6.39 -7.18
C PRO A 203 -28.14 7.66 -6.76
N ILE A 204 -28.46 8.16 -5.56
CA ILE A 204 -27.64 9.17 -4.87
C ILE A 204 -26.60 8.45 -4.02
N TRP A 205 -25.33 8.76 -4.26
CA TRP A 205 -24.18 8.08 -3.65
C TRP A 205 -23.66 8.81 -2.41
N GLU A 206 -23.41 8.02 -1.37
CA GLU A 206 -22.47 8.35 -0.29
C GLU A 206 -21.35 7.32 -0.32
N MET A 207 -20.12 7.78 -0.56
CA MET A 207 -18.98 6.90 -0.78
C MET A 207 -18.00 7.02 0.38
N HIS A 208 -17.60 5.90 0.97
CA HIS A 208 -16.61 5.82 2.02
C HIS A 208 -15.48 4.89 1.59
N PHE A 209 -14.28 5.43 1.52
CA PHE A 209 -13.07 4.71 1.15
C PHE A 209 -12.15 4.65 2.35
N GLY A 210 -11.85 3.43 2.82
CA GLY A 210 -10.89 3.19 3.89
C GLY A 210 -9.72 2.36 3.39
N MET A 211 -8.53 2.94 3.28
CA MET A 211 -7.36 2.22 2.80
C MET A 211 -6.07 2.50 3.57
N GLY A 212 -5.25 1.46 3.72
CA GLY A 212 -3.93 1.61 4.34
C GLY A 212 -2.96 2.31 3.39
N ALA A 213 -2.72 1.71 2.22
CA ALA A 213 -2.01 2.32 1.12
C ALA A 213 -2.72 1.99 -0.19
N GLY A 214 -2.71 2.88 -1.17
CA GLY A 214 -3.43 2.64 -2.42
C GLY A 214 -3.62 3.87 -3.28
N GLN A 215 -4.33 3.67 -4.39
CA GLN A 215 -4.67 4.71 -5.34
C GLN A 215 -6.17 4.68 -5.63
N ILE A 216 -6.77 5.85 -5.81
CA ILE A 216 -8.12 6.02 -6.32
C ILE A 216 -8.05 6.94 -7.54
N ASP A 217 -8.59 6.51 -8.67
CA ASP A 217 -8.82 7.33 -9.87
C ASP A 217 -10.29 7.22 -10.30
N PHE A 218 -11.06 8.26 -9.97
CA PHE A 218 -12.51 8.26 -10.07
C PHE A 218 -13.04 9.52 -10.79
N ASP A 219 -13.50 9.35 -12.03
CA ASP A 219 -14.32 10.36 -12.71
C ASP A 219 -15.79 10.23 -12.28
N LEU A 220 -16.18 11.05 -11.30
CA LEU A 220 -17.51 11.12 -10.71
C LEU A 220 -18.39 12.20 -11.36
N SER A 221 -18.01 12.76 -12.52
CA SER A 221 -18.73 13.86 -13.18
C SER A 221 -20.20 13.52 -13.47
N ASN A 222 -20.49 12.27 -13.81
CA ASN A 222 -21.83 11.80 -14.16
C ASN A 222 -22.62 11.21 -12.98
N TYR A 223 -22.08 11.26 -11.76
CA TYR A 223 -22.66 10.57 -10.60
C TYR A 223 -23.20 11.55 -9.57
N LYS A 224 -24.38 11.25 -9.02
CA LYS A 224 -25.01 12.06 -7.96
C LYS A 224 -24.34 11.81 -6.61
N VAL A 225 -23.17 12.41 -6.38
CA VAL A 225 -22.38 12.25 -5.15
C VAL A 225 -22.82 13.27 -4.09
N ARG A 226 -23.46 12.79 -3.04
CA ARG A 226 -23.83 13.59 -1.85
C ARG A 226 -22.63 13.74 -0.92
N THR A 227 -21.93 12.66 -0.66
CA THR A 227 -20.79 12.63 0.27
C THR A 227 -19.69 11.72 -0.26
N PHE A 228 -18.44 12.19 -0.20
CA PHE A 228 -17.25 11.41 -0.49
C PHE A 228 -16.31 11.50 0.71
N ASN A 229 -16.12 10.38 1.40
CA ASN A 229 -15.22 10.27 2.54
C ASN A 229 -14.05 9.37 2.17
N PHE A 230 -12.85 9.85 2.43
CA PHE A 230 -11.61 9.12 2.21
C PHE A 230 -10.79 9.12 3.50
N ASP A 231 -10.46 7.93 3.99
CA ASP A 231 -9.55 7.69 5.10
C ASP A 231 -8.38 6.83 4.58
N GLY A 232 -7.24 7.47 4.35
CA GLY A 232 -6.03 6.87 3.79
C GLY A 232 -4.82 6.90 4.74
N GLY A 233 -3.96 5.89 4.72
CA GLY A 233 -2.65 5.95 5.38
C GLY A 233 -1.59 6.62 4.49
N ALA A 234 -1.23 5.94 3.40
CA ALA A 234 -0.26 6.35 2.39
C ALA A 234 -0.85 6.19 0.98
N ALA A 235 -1.41 7.24 0.38
CA ALA A 235 -2.27 7.05 -0.79
C ALA A 235 -2.24 8.18 -1.84
N GLU A 236 -2.68 7.86 -3.04
CA GLU A 236 -2.95 8.83 -4.10
C GLU A 236 -4.47 8.87 -4.37
N LEU A 237 -5.03 10.08 -4.42
CA LEU A 237 -6.46 10.30 -4.65
C LEU A 237 -6.63 11.28 -5.80
N ASP A 238 -7.09 10.81 -6.96
CA ASP A 238 -7.55 11.66 -8.07
C ASP A 238 -9.06 11.45 -8.23
N ILE A 239 -9.82 12.51 -7.98
CA ILE A 239 -11.27 12.51 -8.17
C ILE A 239 -11.72 13.72 -8.97
N LYS A 240 -12.70 13.50 -9.84
CA LYS A 240 -13.36 14.57 -10.58
C LYS A 240 -14.86 14.57 -10.28
N LEU A 241 -15.35 15.61 -9.64
CA LEU A 241 -16.73 15.70 -9.18
C LEU A 241 -17.62 16.38 -10.22
N GLY A 242 -18.89 15.97 -10.28
CA GLY A 242 -19.95 16.65 -11.04
C GLY A 242 -20.75 17.63 -10.19
N ASP A 243 -21.65 18.38 -10.83
CA ASP A 243 -22.55 19.34 -10.18
C ASP A 243 -24.02 18.85 -10.17
N LEU A 244 -24.23 17.54 -10.09
CA LEU A 244 -25.56 16.94 -10.21
C LEU A 244 -26.46 17.10 -8.98
N LEU A 245 -25.92 17.63 -7.87
CA LEU A 245 -26.65 17.89 -6.63
C LEU A 245 -26.43 19.33 -6.14
N PRO A 246 -27.37 19.92 -5.39
CA PRO A 246 -27.23 21.28 -4.85
C PRO A 246 -26.06 21.42 -3.87
N ILE A 247 -25.66 20.33 -3.23
CA ILE A 247 -24.53 20.31 -2.31
C ILE A 247 -23.67 19.10 -2.70
N THR A 248 -22.39 19.06 -2.35
CA THR A 248 -21.55 17.84 -2.29
C THR A 248 -20.54 18.02 -1.16
N ASP A 249 -20.43 17.05 -0.26
CA ASP A 249 -19.48 17.08 0.85
C ASP A 249 -18.32 16.12 0.59
N VAL A 250 -17.10 16.60 0.74
CA VAL A 250 -15.86 15.84 0.51
C VAL A 250 -15.01 15.94 1.77
N ASN A 251 -14.71 14.81 2.39
CA ASN A 251 -13.87 14.74 3.57
C ASN A 251 -12.70 13.81 3.28
N VAL A 252 -11.49 14.34 3.38
CA VAL A 252 -10.26 13.60 3.10
C VAL A 252 -9.40 13.63 4.35
N LYS A 253 -9.16 12.45 4.92
CA LYS A 253 -8.21 12.24 6.01
C LYS A 253 -7.07 11.37 5.54
N THR A 254 -5.85 11.82 5.75
CA THR A 254 -4.67 11.11 5.28
C THR A 254 -3.44 11.30 6.16
N GLY A 255 -2.65 10.25 6.32
CA GLY A 255 -1.31 10.39 6.92
C GLY A 255 -0.34 11.05 5.95
N VAL A 256 -0.13 10.39 4.81
CA VAL A 256 0.72 10.83 3.70
C VAL A 256 -0.02 10.63 2.38
N ALA A 257 -0.25 11.67 1.60
CA ALA A 257 -0.90 11.51 0.29
C ALA A 257 -0.59 12.61 -0.72
N ASP A 258 -0.81 12.26 -1.98
CA ASP A 258 -1.07 13.20 -3.06
C ASP A 258 -2.58 13.20 -3.35
N VAL A 259 -3.23 14.36 -3.23
CA VAL A 259 -4.68 14.48 -3.37
C VAL A 259 -5.00 15.53 -4.42
N LYS A 260 -5.66 15.10 -5.49
CA LYS A 260 -6.12 15.92 -6.61
C LYS A 260 -7.64 15.83 -6.70
N ILE A 261 -8.29 16.98 -6.62
CA ILE A 261 -9.74 17.08 -6.71
C ILE A 261 -10.11 18.10 -7.79
N LYS A 262 -10.83 17.64 -8.82
CA LYS A 262 -11.38 18.51 -9.86
C LYS A 262 -12.84 18.78 -9.58
N ILE A 263 -13.24 20.06 -9.59
CA ILE A 263 -14.62 20.50 -9.37
C ILE A 263 -15.14 21.33 -10.56
N PRO A 264 -16.45 21.32 -10.85
CA PRO A 264 -17.00 22.11 -11.95
C PRO A 264 -16.93 23.62 -11.64
N THR A 265 -16.54 24.42 -12.63
CA THR A 265 -16.50 25.90 -12.57
C THR A 265 -17.85 26.51 -12.21
N GLY A 266 -18.96 25.88 -12.64
CA GLY A 266 -20.31 26.30 -12.28
C GLY A 266 -20.66 26.17 -10.79
N SER A 267 -19.94 25.30 -10.05
CA SER A 267 -20.15 25.13 -8.61
C SER A 267 -19.40 26.19 -7.79
N GLY A 268 -20.00 26.63 -6.69
CA GLY A 268 -19.31 27.35 -5.64
C GLY A 268 -18.60 26.35 -4.73
N CYS A 269 -17.35 26.56 -4.37
CA CYS A 269 -16.62 25.66 -3.48
C CYS A 269 -16.02 26.38 -2.30
N ARG A 270 -16.03 25.70 -1.14
CA ARG A 270 -15.34 26.11 0.07
C ARG A 270 -14.43 24.97 0.53
N ILE A 271 -13.15 25.29 0.74
CA ILE A 271 -12.14 24.36 1.25
C ILE A 271 -11.78 24.76 2.67
N LYS A 272 -11.78 23.79 3.59
CA LYS A 272 -11.21 23.90 4.93
C LYS A 272 -10.03 22.96 5.07
N THR A 273 -8.91 23.47 5.58
CA THR A 273 -7.71 22.66 5.78
C THR A 273 -7.32 22.61 7.26
N LYS A 274 -7.15 21.42 7.80
CA LYS A 274 -6.55 21.12 9.10
C LYS A 274 -5.33 20.24 8.87
N THR A 275 -4.23 20.85 8.48
CA THR A 275 -3.06 20.11 7.98
C THR A 275 -1.80 20.51 8.73
N GLY A 276 -0.86 19.57 8.89
CA GLY A 276 0.49 19.85 9.37
C GLY A 276 1.36 20.47 8.27
N LEU A 277 2.50 19.83 7.98
CA LEU A 277 3.37 20.21 6.85
C LEU A 277 2.72 19.75 5.55
N SER A 278 2.09 20.66 4.79
CA SER A 278 1.40 20.28 3.54
C SER A 278 1.49 21.38 2.49
N SER A 279 1.72 20.98 1.23
CA SER A 279 1.57 21.87 0.08
C SER A 279 0.09 22.01 -0.28
N LYS A 280 -0.29 23.20 -0.73
CA LYS A 280 -1.67 23.55 -1.08
C LYS A 280 -1.64 24.31 -2.40
N ASP A 281 -2.22 23.72 -3.43
CA ASP A 281 -2.48 24.38 -4.70
C ASP A 281 -3.99 24.43 -4.92
N PHE A 282 -4.58 25.60 -4.68
CA PHE A 282 -6.02 25.81 -4.83
C PHE A 282 -6.25 26.85 -5.92
N THR A 283 -6.02 26.46 -7.16
CA THR A 283 -6.12 27.34 -8.32
C THR A 283 -7.56 27.82 -8.53
N GLY A 284 -7.73 29.14 -8.67
CA GLY A 284 -9.06 29.75 -8.82
C GLY A 284 -9.84 29.93 -7.50
N PHE A 285 -9.17 29.82 -6.35
CA PHE A 285 -9.73 30.10 -5.02
C PHE A 285 -9.16 31.38 -4.43
N ILE A 286 -9.99 32.05 -3.63
CA ILE A 286 -9.64 33.21 -2.81
C ILE A 286 -9.46 32.72 -1.38
N LYS A 287 -8.33 33.06 -0.76
CA LYS A 287 -8.10 32.80 0.66
C LYS A 287 -8.93 33.76 1.50
N VAL A 288 -9.89 33.23 2.26
CA VAL A 288 -10.78 34.02 3.13
C VAL A 288 -10.17 34.24 4.51
N SER A 289 -9.58 33.18 5.07
CA SER A 289 -8.84 33.24 6.33
C SER A 289 -7.80 32.12 6.36
N GLU A 290 -7.07 32.01 7.47
CA GLU A 290 -6.19 30.86 7.68
C GLU A 290 -6.99 29.55 7.58
N GLY A 291 -6.54 28.65 6.71
CA GLY A 291 -7.16 27.36 6.46
C GLY A 291 -8.54 27.38 5.80
N LEU A 292 -9.02 28.53 5.29
CA LEU A 292 -10.32 28.66 4.62
C LEU A 292 -10.17 29.34 3.25
N TYR A 293 -10.65 28.66 2.20
CA TYR A 293 -10.58 29.13 0.82
C TYR A 293 -11.94 28.99 0.16
N GLU A 294 -12.29 29.93 -0.73
CA GLU A 294 -13.57 29.94 -1.43
C GLU A 294 -13.39 30.34 -2.90
N THR A 295 -14.21 29.78 -3.77
CA THR A 295 -14.30 30.23 -5.16
C THR A 295 -15.00 31.60 -5.25
N PRO A 296 -14.68 32.46 -6.24
CA PRO A 296 -15.35 33.75 -6.43
C PRO A 296 -16.89 33.69 -6.49
N ASN A 297 -17.46 32.62 -7.06
CA ASN A 297 -18.91 32.39 -7.17
C ASN A 297 -19.52 31.68 -5.96
N TYR A 298 -18.79 31.50 -4.85
CA TYR A 298 -19.26 30.69 -3.70
C TYR A 298 -20.59 31.20 -3.10
N GLN A 299 -20.76 32.52 -2.99
CA GLN A 299 -21.99 33.10 -2.42
C GLN A 299 -23.18 33.05 -3.38
N SER A 300 -22.94 33.31 -4.68
CA SER A 300 -23.97 33.39 -5.71
C SER A 300 -24.38 32.03 -6.27
N SER A 301 -23.54 30.99 -6.12
CA SER A 301 -23.83 29.66 -6.65
C SER A 301 -24.93 28.96 -5.86
N THR A 302 -25.89 28.39 -6.60
CA THR A 302 -26.94 27.51 -6.05
C THR A 302 -26.43 26.10 -5.75
N LYS A 303 -25.31 25.69 -6.38
CA LYS A 303 -24.64 24.41 -6.17
C LYS A 303 -23.34 24.61 -5.40
N LYS A 304 -23.13 23.85 -4.33
CA LYS A 304 -22.00 24.04 -3.42
C LYS A 304 -21.21 22.77 -3.14
N VAL A 305 -19.89 22.84 -3.25
CA VAL A 305 -18.97 21.76 -2.86
C VAL A 305 -18.22 22.17 -1.60
N PHE A 306 -18.30 21.36 -0.56
CA PHE A 306 -17.56 21.54 0.69
C PHE A 306 -16.45 20.52 0.76
N ILE A 307 -15.20 20.98 0.84
CA ILE A 307 -14.03 20.11 0.91
C ILE A 307 -13.33 20.33 2.26
N ASN A 308 -13.16 19.26 3.03
CA ASN A 308 -12.43 19.27 4.29
C ASN A 308 -11.20 18.36 4.16
N PHE A 309 -10.02 18.95 4.29
CA PHE A 309 -8.75 18.24 4.33
C PHE A 309 -8.24 18.14 5.77
N ASP A 310 -7.93 16.91 6.19
CA ASP A 310 -7.24 16.60 7.44
C ASP A 310 -6.02 15.75 7.09
N GLY A 311 -4.81 16.24 7.34
CA GLY A 311 -3.65 15.45 6.97
C GLY A 311 -2.31 15.89 7.52
N GLY A 312 -1.40 14.92 7.61
CA GLY A 312 -0.06 15.11 8.16
C GLY A 312 0.91 15.73 7.15
N LEU A 313 1.49 14.88 6.30
CA LEU A 313 2.47 15.24 5.27
C LEU A 313 1.87 14.97 3.89
N SER A 314 1.26 15.95 3.25
CA SER A 314 0.49 15.71 2.03
C SER A 314 0.52 16.88 1.06
N SER A 315 0.26 16.61 -0.21
CA SER A 315 -0.02 17.61 -1.22
C SER A 315 -1.52 17.63 -1.51
N PHE A 316 -2.13 18.81 -1.43
CA PHE A 316 -3.53 19.01 -1.75
C PHE A 316 -3.66 19.96 -2.93
N GLU A 317 -4.21 19.45 -4.02
CA GLU A 317 -4.47 20.17 -5.26
C GLU A 317 -5.98 20.16 -5.53
N VAL A 318 -6.55 21.34 -5.74
CA VAL A 318 -7.95 21.49 -6.12
C VAL A 318 -8.06 22.41 -7.31
N ASP A 319 -8.54 21.84 -8.42
CA ASP A 319 -8.70 22.50 -9.70
C ASP A 319 -10.17 22.68 -10.08
N ARG A 320 -10.40 23.66 -10.94
CA ARG A 320 -11.71 23.94 -11.52
C ARG A 320 -11.70 23.64 -13.02
N TYR A 321 -12.73 22.97 -13.52
CA TYR A 321 -12.89 22.63 -14.94
C TYR A 321 -14.23 23.09 -15.53
#